data_AF-A0A7V6D0G6-F1
#
_entry.id   AF-A0A7V6D0G6-F1
#
_cell.length_a   1.000
_cell.length_b   1.000
_cell.length_c   1.000
_cell.angle_alpha   90.00
_cell.angle_beta   90.00
_cell.angle_gamma   90.00
#
_symmetry.space_group_name_H-M   'P 1'
#
loop_
_entity.id
_entity.type
_entity.pdbx_description
1 polymer ?
#
loop_
_entity_poly.entity_id
_entity_poly.type
_entity_poly.pdbx_seq_one_letter_code
_entity_poly.pdbx_strand_id
1 'polypeptide(L)' 'GTDGPTDAAGAIADGSTVARARQLGLDPEDFLQRNDSYHFFDKLNDLIRTGPTRTNVMDVRLMLVA' A
#
# COMPACT_ATOMS: atom_id res chain seq x y z
N GLY A 1 3.88 -10.18 -6.91
CA GLY A 1 2.59 -10.54 -7.53
C GLY A 1 1.49 -10.48 -6.49
N THR A 2 1.73 -11.12 -5.35
CA THR A 2 0.96 -10.98 -4.11
C THR A 2 1.90 -10.49 -3.00
N ASP A 3 1.37 -9.74 -2.03
CA ASP A 3 2.04 -9.23 -0.84
C ASP A 3 1.23 -9.67 0.40
N GLY A 4 1.89 -10.37 1.32
CA GLY A 4 1.20 -11.06 2.41
C GLY A 4 0.06 -11.99 1.95
N PRO A 5 -0.94 -12.25 2.80
CA PRO A 5 -2.12 -13.04 2.44
C PRO A 5 -3.19 -12.19 1.73
N THR A 6 -2.80 -11.42 0.72
CA THR A 6 -3.69 -10.46 0.03
C THR A 6 -3.66 -10.60 -1.50
N ASP A 7 -4.56 -9.91 -2.19
CA ASP A 7 -4.61 -9.83 -3.65
C ASP A 7 -3.75 -8.68 -4.24
N ALA A 8 -3.15 -7.84 -3.39
CA ALA A 8 -2.26 -6.76 -3.80
C ALA A 8 -0.84 -7.28 -3.98
N ALA A 9 -0.06 -6.64 -4.85
CA ALA A 9 1.38 -6.84 -5.02
C ALA A 9 2.23 -5.88 -4.18
N GLY A 10 1.58 -4.95 -3.48
CA GLY A 10 2.18 -3.86 -2.71
C GLY A 10 1.28 -2.62 -2.75
N ALA A 11 1.84 -1.46 -2.42
CA ALA A 11 1.14 -0.17 -2.46
C ALA A 11 2.07 0.96 -2.96
N ILE A 12 1.48 2.08 -3.37
CA ILE A 12 2.18 3.33 -3.66
C ILE A 12 1.86 4.38 -2.60
N ALA A 13 2.82 5.25 -2.29
CA ALA A 13 2.62 6.38 -1.41
C ALA A 13 3.36 7.62 -1.93
N ASP A 14 2.83 8.79 -1.62
CA ASP A 14 3.44 10.08 -1.93
C ASP A 14 3.30 11.06 -0.75
N GLY A 15 3.76 12.30 -0.95
CA GLY A 15 3.70 13.35 0.07
C GLY A 15 2.26 13.73 0.50
N SER A 16 1.23 13.33 -0.25
CA SER A 16 -0.17 13.59 0.06
C SER A 16 -0.86 12.45 0.82
N THR A 17 -0.29 11.23 0.81
CA THR A 17 -0.93 10.01 1.35
C THR A 17 -1.47 10.18 2.77
N VAL A 18 -0.68 10.72 3.69
CA VAL A 18 -1.11 10.93 5.09
C VAL A 18 -2.21 11.98 5.20
N ALA A 19 -2.14 13.05 4.40
CA ALA A 19 -3.17 14.08 4.40
C ALA A 19 -4.51 13.55 3.88
N ARG A 20 -4.50 12.78 2.78
CA ARG A 20 -5.67 12.10 2.23
C ARG A 20 -6.29 11.13 3.23
N ALA A 21 -5.47 10.33 3.92
CA ALA A 21 -5.93 9.41 4.95
C ALA A 21 -6.68 10.12 6.08
N ARG A 22 -6.09 11.20 6.61
CA ARG A 22 -6.70 12.01 7.67
C ARG A 22 -8.00 12.68 7.22
N GLN A 23 -8.09 13.13 5.96
CA GLN A 23 -9.33 13.68 5.39
C GLN A 23 -10.46 12.63 5.34
N LEU A 24 -10.12 11.35 5.20
CA LEU A 24 -11.07 10.22 5.27
C LEU A 24 -11.33 9.74 6.72
N GLY A 25 -10.80 10.43 7.73
CA GLY A 25 -10.92 10.05 9.14
C GLY A 25 -10.11 8.80 9.52
N LEU A 26 -9.08 8.46 8.74
CA LEU A 26 -8.17 7.35 9.02
C LEU A 26 -6.97 7.84 9.83
N ASP A 27 -6.54 7.04 10.80
CA ASP A 27 -5.29 7.25 11.55
C ASP A 27 -4.20 6.30 11.04
N PRO A 28 -3.22 6.77 10.24
CA PRO A 28 -2.17 5.92 9.69
C PRO A 28 -1.36 5.17 10.76
N GLU A 29 -1.18 5.76 11.94
CA GLU A 29 -0.39 5.16 13.01
C GLU A 29 -1.12 3.95 13.62
N ASP A 30 -2.43 4.06 13.85
CA ASP A 30 -3.26 2.93 14.31
C ASP A 30 -3.24 1.76 13.32
N PHE A 31 -3.40 2.04 12.01
CA PHE A 31 -3.32 1.00 10.99
C PHE A 31 -1.96 0.31 10.97
N LEU A 32 -0.86 1.07 11.12
CA LEU A 32 0.49 0.49 11.20
C LEU A 32 0.66 -0.38 12.45
N GLN A 33 0.25 0.11 13.62
CA GLN A 33 0.36 -0.62 14.89
C GLN A 33 -0.42 -1.94 14.89
N ARG A 34 -1.55 -1.99 14.17
CA ARG A 34 -2.38 -3.19 14.01
C ARG A 34 -1.94 -4.10 12.85
N ASN A 35 -0.83 -3.79 12.16
CA ASN A 35 -0.37 -4.48 10.96
C ASN A 35 -1.44 -4.54 9.85
N ASP A 36 -2.22 -3.46 9.71
CA ASP A 36 -3.41 -3.37 8.87
C ASP A 36 -3.18 -2.46 7.64
N SER A 37 -1.98 -2.51 7.06
CA SER A 37 -1.59 -1.66 5.93
C SER A 37 -2.45 -1.89 4.69
N TYR A 38 -2.91 -3.12 4.45
CA TYR A 38 -3.77 -3.44 3.31
C TYR A 38 -5.04 -2.59 3.30
N HIS A 39 -5.81 -2.57 4.40
CA HIS A 39 -7.06 -1.80 4.46
C HIS A 39 -6.81 -0.29 4.47
N PHE A 40 -5.66 0.17 4.99
CA PHE A 40 -5.26 1.58 4.89
C PHE A 40 -5.12 2.02 3.44
N PHE A 41 -4.32 1.31 2.65
CA PHE A 41 -4.08 1.65 1.24
C PHE A 41 -5.27 1.33 0.34
N ASP A 42 -6.10 0.34 0.68
CA ASP A 42 -7.34 0.04 -0.05
C ASP A 42 -8.34 1.22 0.02
N LYS A 43 -8.52 1.79 1.23
CA LYS A 43 -9.37 2.98 1.42
C LYS A 43 -8.88 4.22 0.68
N LEU A 44 -7.57 4.29 0.41
CA LEU A 44 -6.96 5.37 -0.37
C LEU A 44 -6.93 5.09 -1.88
N ASN A 45 -7.30 3.87 -2.29
CA ASN A 45 -7.14 3.37 -3.66
C ASN A 45 -5.67 3.41 -4.14
N ASP A 46 -4.74 3.11 -3.24
CA ASP A 46 -3.28 3.18 -3.45
C ASP A 46 -2.63 1.78 -3.54
N LEU A 47 -3.42 0.71 -3.54
CA LEU A 47 -2.91 -0.66 -3.72
C LEU A 47 -2.45 -0.90 -5.17
N ILE A 48 -1.31 -1.58 -5.32
CA ILE A 48 -0.81 -2.02 -6.61
C ILE A 48 -1.28 -3.45 -6.83
N ARG A 49 -2.21 -3.67 -7.77
CA ARG A 49 -2.70 -5.02 -8.12
C ARG A 49 -2.19 -5.40 -9.51
N THR A 50 -1.26 -6.36 -9.57
CA THR A 50 -0.69 -6.84 -10.85
C THR A 50 -1.37 -8.11 -11.37
N GLY A 51 -2.10 -8.82 -10.51
CA GLY A 51 -2.58 -10.17 -10.79
C GLY A 51 -1.42 -11.20 -10.75
N PRO A 52 -1.66 -12.43 -11.25
CA PRO A 52 -0.65 -13.48 -11.21
C PRO A 52 0.52 -13.19 -12.16
N THR A 53 1.68 -12.85 -11.59
CA THR A 53 2.92 -12.56 -12.36
C THR A 53 3.60 -13.81 -12.92
N ARG A 54 3.28 -15.01 -12.38
CA ARG A 54 3.87 -16.32 -12.74
C ARG A 54 5.41 -16.37 -12.63
N THR A 55 5.99 -15.46 -11.86
CA THR A 55 7.41 -15.41 -11.54
C THR A 55 7.60 -14.78 -10.17
N ASN A 56 8.72 -15.07 -9.52
CA ASN A 56 9.10 -14.50 -8.24
C ASN A 56 10.61 -14.22 -8.20
N VAL A 57 10.96 -12.93 -8.11
CA VAL A 57 12.34 -12.45 -7.92
C VAL A 57 12.43 -11.53 -6.69
N MET A 58 11.59 -11.78 -5.68
CA MET A 58 11.42 -10.94 -4.48
C MET A 58 10.92 -9.53 -4.82
N ASP A 59 11.21 -8.57 -3.93
CA ASP A 59 10.62 -7.23 -3.94
C ASP A 59 11.45 -6.23 -4.74
N VAL A 60 10.77 -5.25 -5.35
CA VAL A 60 11.39 -4.06 -5.93
C VAL A 60 10.79 -2.83 -5.24
N ARG A 61 11.66 -1.94 -4.77
CA ARG A 61 11.26 -0.64 -4.18
C ARG A 61 11.75 0.48 -5.08
N LEU A 62 10.83 1.38 -5.45
CA LEU A 62 11.10 2.53 -6.31
C LEU A 62 10.83 3.80 -5.51
N MET A 63 11.74 4.77 -5.59
CA MET A 63 11.58 6.10 -5.01
C MET A 63 11.90 7.13 -6.09
N LEU A 64 10.97 8.05 -6.33
CA LEU A 64 11.13 9.16 -7.25
C LEU A 64 11.24 10.46 -6.45
N VAL A 65 12.25 11.28 -6.77
CA VAL A 65 12.48 12.60 -6.16
C VAL A 65 12.56 13.61 -7.31
N ALA A 66 11.81 14.71 -7.21
CA ALA A 66 11.72 15.76 -8.21
C ALA A 66 11.87 17.14 -7.56
#